data_AF-A0A521IL86-F1
#
_entry.id   AF-A0A521IL86-F1
#
_cell.length_a   1.000
_cell.length_b   1.000
_cell.length_c   1.000
_cell.angle_alpha   90.00
_cell.angle_beta   90.00
_cell.angle_gamma   90.00
#
_symmetry.space_group_name_H-M   'P 1'
#
loop_
_entity.id
_entity.type
_entity.pdbx_description
1 polymer ?
#
loop_
_entity_poly.entity_id
_entity_poly.type
_entity_poly.pdbx_seq_one_letter_code
_entity_poly.pdbx_strand_id
1 'polypeptide(L)'
;MFNRLTLIVSPIGGGKTRYLSNLNLPSPHCGVVTSSNIEKTIYHIKDLAGGEERLLLSEAYLPNARRFGRFFVLEETFDWANERIISNLEASKAVVFDEIGRIEIEGWGLKSSFLKALRTPAIEIYAAVR
;
A
#
# COMPACT_ATOMS: atom_id res chain seq x y z
N MET A 1 -16.59 -16.97 8.36
CA MET A 1 -15.12 -16.88 8.49
C MET A 1 -14.78 -15.41 8.62
N PHE A 2 -14.02 -15.01 9.65
CA PHE A 2 -13.67 -13.60 9.86
C PHE A 2 -12.28 -13.32 9.32
N ASN A 3 -12.10 -12.14 8.74
CA ASN A 3 -10.79 -11.67 8.32
C ASN A 3 -10.01 -11.19 9.53
N ARG A 4 -8.71 -11.46 9.57
CA ARG A 4 -7.84 -10.95 10.62
C ARG A 4 -7.19 -9.67 10.13
N LEU A 5 -7.52 -8.54 10.74
CA LEU A 5 -6.86 -7.26 10.48
C LEU A 5 -5.82 -6.97 11.56
N THR A 6 -4.57 -6.81 11.15
CA THR A 6 -3.46 -6.36 11.98
C THR A 6 -3.08 -4.95 11.55
N LEU A 7 -3.23 -3.98 12.47
CA LEU A 7 -2.79 -2.61 12.26
C LEU A 7 -1.39 -2.41 12.83
N ILE A 8 -0.46 -1.96 11.99
CA ILE A 8 0.91 -1.61 12.37
C ILE A 8 0.96 -0.10 12.56
N VAL A 9 1.16 0.33 13.80
CA VAL A 9 1.20 1.74 14.19
C VAL A 9 2.52 2.07 14.87
N SER A 10 3.10 3.21 14.51
CA SER A 10 4.23 3.82 15.19
C SER A 10 4.36 5.29 14.79
N PRO A 11 5.10 6.11 15.57
CA PRO A 11 5.40 7.48 15.20
C PRO A 11 6.05 7.58 13.80
N ILE A 12 6.04 8.79 13.23
CA ILE A 12 6.74 9.06 11.96
C ILE A 12 8.21 8.67 12.10
N GLY A 13 8.70 7.84 11.18
CA GLY A 13 10.07 7.31 11.23
C GLY A 13 10.27 6.09 12.13
N GLY A 14 9.24 5.60 12.81
CA GLY A 14 9.31 4.42 13.70
C GLY A 14 9.42 3.06 12.99
N GLY A 15 9.77 3.03 11.69
CA GLY A 15 10.13 1.79 10.99
C GLY A 15 8.98 0.87 10.55
N LYS A 16 7.75 1.36 10.37
CA LYS A 16 6.59 0.52 9.94
C LYS A 16 6.85 -0.25 8.64
N THR A 17 7.27 0.45 7.58
CA THR A 17 7.65 -0.16 6.31
C THR A 17 8.71 -1.23 6.50
N ARG A 18 9.78 -0.94 7.27
CA ARG A 18 10.84 -1.92 7.55
C ARG A 18 10.29 -3.15 8.29
N TYR A 19 9.39 -2.96 9.24
CA TYR A 19 8.73 -4.07 9.92
C TYR A 19 7.92 -4.92 8.94
N LEU A 20 7.08 -4.29 8.10
CA LEU A 20 6.29 -4.99 7.07
C LEU A 20 7.18 -5.76 6.09
N SER A 21 8.26 -5.16 5.59
CA SER A 21 9.16 -5.83 4.64
C SER A 21 9.93 -7.02 5.21
N ASN A 22 10.07 -7.10 6.54
CA ASN A 22 10.74 -8.22 7.22
C ASN A 22 9.76 -9.19 7.89
N LEU A 23 8.45 -8.94 7.77
CA LEU A 23 7.43 -9.77 8.38
C LEU A 23 7.39 -11.11 7.65
N ASN A 24 7.37 -12.21 8.40
CA ASN A 24 7.19 -13.53 7.82
C ASN A 24 5.70 -13.73 7.50
N LEU A 25 5.32 -13.40 6.27
CA LEU A 25 3.93 -13.42 5.80
C LEU A 25 3.50 -14.85 5.43
N PRO A 26 2.25 -15.25 5.73
CA PRO A 26 1.67 -16.48 5.20
C PRO A 26 1.78 -16.53 3.67
N SER A 27 2.32 -17.61 3.12
CA SER A 27 2.42 -17.80 1.66
C SER A 27 1.25 -18.62 1.11
N PRO A 28 0.68 -18.26 -0.04
CA PRO A 28 1.00 -17.07 -0.86
C PRO A 28 0.50 -15.76 -0.25
N HIS A 29 1.16 -14.64 -0.55
CA HIS A 29 0.73 -13.29 -0.16
C HIS A 29 0.82 -12.30 -1.32
N CYS A 30 0.00 -11.26 -1.26
CA CYS A 30 0.03 -10.12 -2.17
C CYS A 30 0.05 -8.80 -1.37
N GLY A 31 -0.10 -7.67 -2.06
CA GLY A 31 -0.07 -6.37 -1.42
C GLY A 31 1.05 -5.50 -1.92
N VAL A 32 1.27 -4.41 -1.20
CA VAL A 32 2.24 -3.39 -1.57
C VAL A 32 3.01 -2.89 -0.36
N VAL A 33 4.25 -2.49 -0.61
CA VAL A 33 5.08 -1.72 0.34
C VAL A 33 5.57 -0.44 -0.33
N THR A 34 5.76 0.62 0.46
CA THR A 34 6.19 1.92 -0.06
C THR A 34 7.65 2.17 0.32
N SER A 35 8.47 2.53 -0.66
CA SER A 35 9.87 2.93 -0.43
C SER A 35 10.01 4.44 -0.67
N SER A 36 11.03 5.07 -0.08
CA SER A 36 11.34 6.48 -0.33
C SER A 36 12.84 6.68 -0.54
N ASN A 37 13.20 7.78 -1.19
CA ASN A 37 14.57 8.29 -1.10
C ASN A 37 14.90 8.76 0.32
N ILE A 38 16.18 9.02 0.57
CA ILE A 38 16.71 9.44 1.88
C ILE A 38 16.04 10.74 2.34
N GLU A 39 15.84 11.68 1.41
CA GLU A 39 15.26 13.00 1.66
C GLU A 39 13.74 12.97 1.86
N LYS A 40 13.09 11.82 1.61
CA LYS A 40 11.62 11.65 1.69
C LYS A 40 10.87 12.67 0.82
N THR A 41 11.38 12.88 -0.39
CA THR A 41 10.80 13.75 -1.41
C THR A 41 10.24 12.96 -2.60
N ILE A 42 10.63 11.69 -2.75
CA ILE A 42 10.20 10.77 -3.79
C ILE A 42 9.84 9.44 -3.14
N TYR A 43 8.69 8.90 -3.51
CA TYR A 43 8.20 7.62 -3.01
C TYR A 43 7.79 6.71 -4.16
N HIS A 44 8.10 5.43 -4.01
CA HIS A 44 7.70 4.37 -4.92
C HIS A 44 6.81 3.38 -4.19
N ILE A 45 5.97 2.69 -4.93
CA ILE A 45 5.15 1.58 -4.45
C ILE A 45 5.56 0.31 -5.17
N LYS A 46 5.77 -0.75 -4.40
CA LYS A 46 6.24 -2.04 -4.88
C LYS A 46 5.19 -3.11 -4.65
N ASP A 47 4.83 -3.84 -5.70
CA ASP A 47 4.00 -5.04 -5.63
C ASP A 47 4.79 -6.20 -5.02
N LEU A 48 4.23 -6.85 -4.00
CA LEU A 48 4.86 -7.99 -3.34
C LEU A 48 4.72 -9.30 -4.13
N ALA A 49 3.70 -9.42 -4.98
CA ALA A 49 3.47 -10.66 -5.74
C ALA A 49 4.38 -10.73 -6.98
N GLY A 50 4.43 -9.66 -7.78
CA GLY A 50 5.22 -9.59 -9.01
C GLY A 50 6.59 -8.92 -8.86
N GLY A 51 6.82 -8.18 -7.76
CA GLY A 51 8.08 -7.47 -7.51
C GLY A 51 8.27 -6.16 -8.29
N GLU A 52 7.32 -5.80 -9.17
CA GLU A 52 7.32 -4.56 -9.94
C GLU A 52 7.20 -3.35 -8.99
N GLU A 53 7.99 -2.30 -9.26
CA GLU A 53 8.01 -1.06 -8.48
C GLU A 53 7.74 0.14 -9.41
N ARG A 54 6.89 1.07 -8.96
CA ARG A 54 6.48 2.26 -9.72
C ARG A 54 6.55 3.52 -8.88
N LEU A 55 6.85 4.65 -9.54
CA LEU A 55 6.79 5.97 -8.92
C LEU A 55 5.36 6.25 -8.44
N LEU A 56 5.21 6.59 -7.16
CA LEU A 56 3.92 6.91 -6.57
C LEU A 56 3.72 8.42 -6.43
N LEU A 57 4.70 9.10 -5.84
CA LEU A 57 4.61 10.54 -5.60
C LEU A 57 5.98 11.21 -5.50
N SER A 58 6.01 12.50 -5.81
CA SER A 58 7.22 13.34 -5.79
C SER A 58 6.88 14.77 -5.37
N GLU A 59 7.80 15.49 -4.75
CA GLU A 59 7.67 16.94 -4.58
C GLU A 59 7.92 17.71 -5.87
N ALA A 60 8.71 17.14 -6.78
CA ALA A 60 8.90 17.69 -8.11
C ALA A 60 7.62 17.55 -8.92
N TYR A 61 7.39 18.49 -9.84
CA TYR A 61 6.24 18.47 -10.71
C TYR A 61 6.19 17.18 -11.53
N LEU A 62 5.02 16.54 -11.54
CA LEU A 62 4.70 15.39 -12.35
C LEU A 62 3.50 15.73 -13.24
N PRO A 63 3.60 15.58 -14.58
CA PRO A 63 2.45 15.75 -15.47
C PRO A 63 1.30 14.83 -15.07
N ASN A 64 0.06 15.33 -15.16
CA ASN A 64 -1.16 14.57 -14.86
C ASN A 64 -1.28 14.06 -13.41
N ALA A 65 -0.42 14.52 -12.50
CA ALA A 65 -0.47 14.17 -11.10
C ALA A 65 -1.37 15.11 -10.30
N ARG A 66 -2.05 14.56 -9.29
CA ARG A 66 -2.86 15.34 -8.36
C ARG A 66 -1.97 15.93 -7.27
N ARG A 67 -2.14 17.22 -6.96
CA ARG A 67 -1.47 17.87 -5.82
C ARG A 67 -2.10 17.38 -4.51
N PHE A 68 -1.28 16.88 -3.59
CA PHE A 68 -1.69 16.50 -2.24
C PHE A 68 -0.63 16.94 -1.21
N GLY A 69 -0.95 18.01 -0.47
CA GLY A 69 0.01 18.68 0.39
C GLY A 69 1.24 19.15 -0.40
N ARG A 70 2.43 18.72 0.02
CA ARG A 70 3.70 19.06 -0.64
C ARG A 70 4.02 18.20 -1.87
N PHE A 71 3.24 17.16 -2.15
CA PHE A 71 3.52 16.19 -3.20
C PHE A 71 2.60 16.33 -4.42
N PHE A 72 3.10 15.87 -5.55
CA PHE A 72 2.37 15.47 -6.75
C PHE A 72 2.24 13.94 -6.74
N VAL A 73 1.01 13.44 -6.80
CA VAL A 73 0.64 12.03 -6.65
C VAL A 73 0.12 11.48 -7.97
N LEU A 74 0.67 10.35 -8.42
CA LEU A 74 0.24 9.66 -9.63
C LEU A 74 -0.92 8.71 -9.30
N GLU A 75 -2.15 9.12 -9.62
CA GLU A 75 -3.35 8.30 -9.38
C GLU A 75 -3.33 6.99 -10.16
N GLU A 76 -2.78 7.00 -11.39
CA GLU A 76 -2.61 5.79 -12.22
C GLU A 76 -1.76 4.71 -11.52
N THR A 77 -0.83 5.12 -10.66
CA THR A 77 -0.02 4.18 -9.90
C THR A 77 -0.85 3.51 -8.80
N PHE A 78 -1.79 4.23 -8.19
CA PHE A 78 -2.74 3.62 -7.26
C PHE A 78 -3.73 2.71 -7.98
N ASP A 79 -4.21 3.08 -9.16
CA ASP A 79 -5.09 2.23 -9.96
C ASP A 79 -4.41 0.89 -10.29
N TRP A 80 -3.17 0.96 -10.79
CA TRP A 80 -2.33 -0.21 -11.02
C TRP A 80 -2.15 -1.06 -9.76
N ALA A 81 -1.81 -0.45 -8.62
CA ALA A 81 -1.62 -1.17 -7.37
C ALA A 81 -2.91 -1.86 -6.90
N ASN A 82 -4.06 -1.18 -7.00
CA ASN A 82 -5.35 -1.77 -6.67
C ASN A 82 -5.66 -2.98 -7.56
N GLU A 83 -5.44 -2.88 -8.88
CA GLU A 83 -5.66 -3.99 -9.81
C GLU A 83 -4.77 -5.20 -9.49
N ARG A 84 -3.48 -4.98 -9.21
CA ARG A 84 -2.54 -6.03 -8.80
C ARG A 84 -2.99 -6.71 -7.51
N ILE A 85 -3.39 -5.95 -6.49
CA ILE A 85 -3.85 -6.54 -5.24
C ILE A 85 -5.12 -7.34 -5.48
N ILE A 86 -6.14 -6.73 -6.10
CA ILE A 86 -7.45 -7.35 -6.32
C ILE A 86 -7.35 -8.64 -7.12
N SER A 87 -6.54 -8.66 -8.18
CA SER A 87 -6.34 -9.87 -9.01
C SER A 87 -5.70 -11.03 -8.26
N ASN A 88 -4.94 -10.77 -7.18
CA ASN A 88 -4.24 -11.79 -6.41
C ASN A 88 -4.92 -12.13 -5.07
N LEU A 89 -5.94 -11.38 -4.63
CA LEU A 89 -6.55 -11.52 -3.30
C LEU A 89 -7.09 -12.93 -3.03
N GLU A 90 -7.88 -13.48 -3.95
CA GLU A 90 -8.54 -14.79 -3.76
C GLU A 90 -7.54 -15.96 -3.76
N ALA A 91 -6.36 -15.77 -4.35
CA ALA A 91 -5.29 -16.75 -4.36
C ALA A 91 -4.34 -16.61 -3.16
N SER A 92 -4.48 -15.55 -2.35
CA SER A 92 -3.55 -15.18 -1.27
C SER A 92 -4.09 -15.54 0.12
N LYS A 93 -3.19 -15.93 1.02
CA LYS A 93 -3.48 -16.10 2.45
C LYS A 93 -3.32 -14.80 3.23
N ALA A 94 -2.47 -13.89 2.74
CA ALA A 94 -2.24 -12.60 3.36
C ALA A 94 -2.13 -11.48 2.32
N VAL A 95 -2.49 -10.26 2.74
CA VAL A 95 -2.32 -9.03 1.97
C VAL A 95 -1.70 -7.93 2.82
N VAL A 96 -0.76 -7.20 2.23
CA VAL A 96 -0.07 -6.08 2.87
C VAL A 96 -0.51 -4.76 2.26
N PHE A 97 -0.78 -3.79 3.12
CA PHE A 97 -1.00 -2.40 2.76
C PHE A 97 -0.03 -1.52 3.55
N ASP A 98 0.82 -0.78 2.87
CA ASP A 98 1.69 0.21 3.52
C ASP A 98 1.11 1.62 3.37
N GLU A 99 1.36 2.45 4.38
CA GLU A 99 0.98 3.87 4.41
C GLU A 99 -0.51 4.20 4.22
N ILE A 100 -1.43 3.34 4.69
CA ILE A 100 -2.87 3.64 4.71
C ILE A 100 -3.12 4.87 5.58
N GLY A 101 -3.77 5.89 5.02
CA GLY A 101 -4.00 7.13 5.76
C GLY A 101 -4.96 8.09 5.07
N ARG A 102 -4.59 9.38 5.06
CA ARG A 102 -5.47 10.47 4.63
C ARG A 102 -5.99 10.32 3.20
N ILE A 103 -5.18 9.77 2.29
CA ILE A 103 -5.59 9.54 0.89
C ILE A 103 -6.75 8.55 0.84
N GLU A 104 -6.64 7.43 1.53
CA GLU A 104 -7.70 6.41 1.59
C GLU A 104 -8.96 6.93 2.28
N ILE A 105 -8.80 7.75 3.33
CA ILE A 105 -9.92 8.41 4.02
C ILE A 105 -10.67 9.37 3.09
N GLU A 106 -9.97 10.11 2.24
CA GLU A 106 -10.55 11.01 1.23
C GLU A 106 -11.21 10.27 0.06
N GLY A 107 -11.10 8.94 -0.01
CA GLY A 107 -11.88 8.14 -0.95
C GLY A 107 -11.11 7.58 -2.15
N TRP A 108 -9.78 7.73 -2.19
CA TRP A 108 -8.91 7.33 -3.30
C TRP A 108 -7.75 6.47 -2.79
N GLY A 109 -6.60 6.43 -3.48
CA GLY A 109 -5.45 5.62 -3.07
C GLY A 109 -5.75 4.12 -3.11
N LEU A 110 -5.32 3.39 -2.07
CA LEU A 110 -5.53 1.94 -1.95
C LEU A 110 -6.92 1.55 -1.43
N LYS A 111 -7.85 2.50 -1.29
CA LYS A 111 -9.18 2.24 -0.71
C LYS A 111 -9.92 1.10 -1.39
N SER A 112 -9.89 1.02 -2.73
CA SER A 112 -10.64 0.01 -3.49
C SER A 112 -10.20 -1.41 -3.10
N SER A 113 -8.90 -1.68 -3.18
CA SER A 113 -8.32 -2.97 -2.81
C SER A 113 -8.40 -3.25 -1.31
N PHE A 114 -8.25 -2.24 -0.46
CA PHE A 114 -8.41 -2.38 1.00
C PHE A 114 -9.83 -2.82 1.38
N LEU A 115 -10.86 -2.16 0.83
CA LEU A 115 -12.26 -2.53 1.07
C LEU A 115 -12.60 -3.91 0.49
N LYS A 116 -12.01 -4.29 -0.65
CA LYS A 116 -12.16 -5.63 -1.20
C LYS A 116 -11.52 -6.67 -0.26
N ALA A 117 -10.30 -6.43 0.23
CA ALA A 117 -9.63 -7.32 1.18
C ALA A 117 -10.44 -7.53 2.47
N LEU A 118 -11.05 -6.48 3.02
CA LEU A 118 -11.95 -6.58 4.18
C LEU A 118 -13.17 -7.48 3.95
N ARG A 119 -13.53 -7.76 2.69
CA ARG A 119 -14.66 -8.60 2.29
C ARG A 119 -14.24 -9.97 1.76
N THR A 120 -12.95 -10.19 1.50
CA THR A 120 -12.42 -11.46 0.98
C THR A 120 -12.28 -12.46 2.13
N PRO A 121 -13.00 -13.59 2.14
CA PRO A 121 -12.99 -14.51 3.27
C PRO A 121 -11.61 -15.10 3.57
N ALA A 122 -11.32 -15.28 4.86
CA ALA A 122 -10.15 -16.04 5.35
C ALA A 122 -8.77 -15.44 5.03
N ILE A 123 -8.71 -14.19 4.60
CA ILE A 123 -7.45 -13.49 4.35
C ILE A 123 -6.94 -12.79 5.64
N GLU A 124 -5.63 -12.83 5.84
CA GLU A 124 -4.95 -11.99 6.83
C GLU A 124 -4.56 -10.64 6.21
N ILE A 125 -4.91 -9.55 6.86
CA ILE A 125 -4.65 -8.19 6.39
C ILE A 125 -3.63 -7.54 7.31
N TYR A 126 -2.54 -7.06 6.76
CA TYR A 126 -1.49 -6.32 7.46
C TYR A 126 -1.45 -4.91 6.92
N ALA A 127 -1.85 -3.93 7.73
CA ALA A 127 -1.93 -2.54 7.29
C ALA A 127 -1.09 -1.63 8.18
N ALA A 128 -0.06 -0.99 7.61
CA ALA A 128 0.62 0.11 8.28
C ALA A 128 -0.19 1.40 8.11
N VAL A 129 -0.45 2.08 9.23
CA VAL A 129 -1.32 3.27 9.27
C VAL A 129 -0.51 4.52 9.56
N ARG A 130 -0.87 5.63 8.89
CA ARG A 130 -0.35 6.99 9.14
C ARG A 130 -1.29 7.86 9.96
#